data_AF-A0A2R6C0E1-F1
#
_entry.id   AF-A0A2R6C0E1-F1
#
_cell.length_a   1.000
_cell.length_b   1.000
_cell.length_c   1.000
_cell.angle_alpha   90.00
_cell.angle_beta   90.00
_cell.angle_gamma   90.00
#
_symmetry.space_group_name_H-M   'P 1'
#
loop_
_entity.id
_entity.type
_entity.pdbx_description
1 polymer ?
#
loop_
_entity_poly.entity_id
_entity_poly.type
_entity_poly.pdbx_seq_one_letter_code
_entity_poly.pdbx_strand_id
1 'polypeptide(L)'
;MALKGDKAAKSAQLLIASMNPHDLDYLLSTLENRTEGSRIFLKFSKFKAFYGQKELVDRGDAIKVILSFSGYFKGLPPKSILSKVGLIPN
;
A
#
# COMPACT_ATOMS: atom_id res chain seq x y z
N MET A 1 -7.43 15.85 -6.40
CA MET A 1 -8.48 14.87 -6.78
C MET A 1 -8.17 13.57 -6.06
N ALA A 2 -9.06 13.06 -5.22
CA ALA A 2 -8.84 11.83 -4.45
C ALA A 2 -9.87 10.78 -4.88
N LEU A 3 -9.42 9.53 -5.10
CA LEU A 3 -10.30 8.40 -5.42
C LEU A 3 -11.06 7.98 -4.15
N LYS A 4 -12.33 7.59 -4.30
CA LYS A 4 -13.19 7.11 -3.21
C LYS A 4 -13.98 5.87 -3.64
N GLY A 5 -14.41 5.07 -2.65
CA GLY A 5 -15.23 3.88 -2.87
C GLY A 5 -14.59 2.88 -3.85
N ASP A 6 -15.40 2.32 -4.75
CA ASP A 6 -14.97 1.27 -5.69
C ASP A 6 -13.78 1.65 -6.56
N LYS A 7 -13.67 2.91 -6.98
CA LYS A 7 -12.53 3.36 -7.79
C LYS A 7 -11.24 3.30 -6.99
N ALA A 8 -11.27 3.71 -5.72
CA ALA A 8 -10.10 3.63 -4.84
C ALA A 8 -9.72 2.17 -4.58
N ALA A 9 -10.70 1.30 -4.31
CA ALA A 9 -10.47 -0.12 -4.07
C ALA A 9 -9.82 -0.81 -5.28
N LYS A 10 -10.37 -0.60 -6.49
CA LYS A 10 -9.80 -1.15 -7.73
C LYS A 10 -8.39 -0.63 -8.00
N SER A 11 -8.14 0.67 -7.79
CA SER A 11 -6.79 1.23 -7.96
C SER A 11 -5.79 0.65 -6.95
N ALA A 12 -6.20 0.44 -5.70
CA ALA A 12 -5.36 -0.20 -4.69
C ALA A 12 -5.08 -1.67 -5.04
N GLN A 13 -6.09 -2.42 -5.49
CA GLN A 13 -5.93 -3.80 -5.96
C GLN A 13 -4.94 -3.88 -7.13
N LEU A 14 -5.11 -3.04 -8.15
CA LEU A 14 -4.19 -2.99 -9.30
C LEU A 14 -2.77 -2.61 -8.88
N LEU A 15 -2.62 -1.69 -7.93
CA LEU A 15 -1.31 -1.29 -7.42
C LEU A 15 -0.61 -2.47 -6.76
N ILE A 16 -1.27 -3.14 -5.80
CA ILE A 16 -0.70 -4.27 -5.06
C ILE A 16 -0.46 -5.47 -5.99
N ALA A 17 -1.41 -5.83 -6.85
CA ALA A 17 -1.29 -6.95 -7.78
C ALA A 17 -0.16 -6.77 -8.81
N SER A 18 0.25 -5.54 -9.05
CA SER A 18 1.34 -5.21 -9.97
C SER A 18 2.72 -5.08 -9.32
N MET A 19 2.81 -5.25 -7.99
CA MET A 19 4.10 -5.36 -7.31
C MET A 19 4.75 -6.69 -7.68
N ASN A 20 6.07 -6.68 -7.79
CA ASN A 20 6.80 -7.95 -7.88
C ASN A 20 6.75 -8.66 -6.49
N PRO A 21 7.03 -9.98 -6.43
CA PRO A 21 6.97 -10.73 -5.18
C PRO A 21 7.88 -10.17 -4.08
N HIS A 22 9.08 -9.68 -4.43
CA HIS A 22 10.02 -9.12 -3.46
C HIS A 22 9.49 -7.83 -2.81
N ASP A 23 8.92 -6.92 -3.59
CA ASP A 23 8.29 -5.69 -3.09
C ASP A 23 7.05 -6.01 -2.25
N LEU A 24 6.29 -7.04 -2.61
CA LEU A 24 5.16 -7.49 -1.80
C LEU A 24 5.62 -8.06 -0.45
N ASP A 25 6.61 -8.94 -0.43
CA ASP A 25 7.18 -9.49 0.80
C ASP A 25 7.79 -8.38 1.68
N TYR A 26 8.46 -7.43 1.04
CA TYR A 26 8.99 -6.25 1.72
C TYR A 26 7.89 -5.36 2.29
N LEU A 27 6.79 -5.15 1.55
CA LEU A 27 5.62 -4.44 2.06
C LEU A 27 5.05 -5.14 3.29
N LEU A 28 4.86 -6.45 3.22
CA LEU A 28 4.27 -7.25 4.30
C LEU A 28 5.14 -7.24 5.56
N SER A 29 6.47 -7.35 5.40
CA SER A 29 7.42 -7.32 6.53
C SER A 29 7.59 -5.93 7.15
N THR A 30 7.30 -4.86 6.41
CA THR A 30 7.43 -3.47 6.90
C THR A 30 6.09 -2.80 7.20
N LEU A 31 4.98 -3.54 7.11
CA LEU A 31 3.64 -2.99 7.10
C LEU A 31 3.27 -2.26 8.39
N GLU A 32 3.73 -2.75 9.54
CA GLU A 32 3.55 -2.10 10.85
C GLU A 32 4.17 -0.70 10.88
N ASN A 33 5.41 -0.58 10.41
CA ASN A 33 6.11 0.70 10.34
C ASN A 33 5.49 1.67 9.32
N ARG A 34 4.69 1.14 8.39
CA ARG A 34 3.99 1.90 7.35
C ARG A 34 2.54 2.23 7.72
N THR A 35 2.05 1.80 8.88
CA THR A 35 0.64 1.97 9.26
C THR A 35 0.49 3.00 10.38
N GLU A 36 -0.40 3.97 10.19
CA GLU A 36 -0.77 4.95 11.21
C GLU A 36 -2.30 5.05 11.28
N GLY A 37 -2.88 4.56 12.36
CA GLY A 37 -4.34 4.50 12.51
C GLY A 37 -4.99 3.65 11.42
N SER A 38 -5.86 4.26 10.59
CA SER A 38 -6.52 3.61 9.45
C SER A 38 -5.87 3.91 8.10
N ARG A 39 -4.59 4.30 8.10
CA ARG A 39 -3.84 4.70 6.92
C ARG A 39 -2.59 3.85 6.74
N ILE A 40 -2.36 3.38 5.52
CA ILE A 40 -1.11 2.73 5.12
C ILE A 40 -0.35 3.67 4.18
N PHE A 41 0.92 3.91 4.49
CA PHE A 41 1.80 4.82 3.78
C PHE A 41 2.79 4.04 2.91
N LEU A 42 2.59 4.15 1.60
CA LEU A 42 3.47 3.57 0.60
C LEU A 42 4.31 4.70 -0.01
N LYS A 43 5.60 4.44 -0.22
CA LYS A 43 6.51 5.35 -0.90
C LYS A 43 7.17 4.59 -2.02
N PHE A 44 6.98 5.06 -3.24
CA PHE A 44 7.59 4.46 -4.43
C PHE A 44 8.71 5.34 -4.95
N SER A 45 9.81 4.73 -5.38
CA SER A 45 10.93 5.46 -6.00
C SER A 45 10.45 6.22 -7.24
N LYS A 46 10.66 7.55 -7.27
CA LYS A 46 10.34 8.38 -8.46
C LYS A 46 11.16 7.94 -9.67
N PHE A 47 12.43 7.63 -9.43
CA PHE A 47 13.34 7.19 -10.49
C PHE A 47 12.86 5.90 -11.13
N LYS A 48 12.54 4.88 -10.32
CA LYS A 48 12.00 3.61 -10.85
C LYS A 48 10.63 3.78 -11.51
N ALA A 49 9.77 4.61 -10.93
CA ALA A 49 8.45 4.88 -11.49
C ALA A 49 8.53 5.53 -12.88
N PHE A 50 9.53 6.38 -13.15
CA PHE A 50 9.78 6.94 -14.47
C PHE A 50 10.02 5.84 -15.53
N TYR A 51 10.66 4.74 -15.16
CA TYR A 51 10.87 3.56 -16.01
C TYR A 51 9.72 2.55 -15.94
N GLY A 52 8.56 2.91 -15.38
CA GLY A 52 7.39 2.04 -15.24
C GLY A 52 7.53 0.95 -14.17
N GLN A 53 8.56 1.01 -13.32
CA GLN A 53 8.80 0.06 -12.23
C GLN A 53 8.21 0.57 -10.91
N LYS A 54 7.73 -0.36 -10.08
CA LYS A 54 7.12 -0.07 -8.77
C LYS A 54 8.00 -0.64 -7.69
N GLU A 55 8.96 0.16 -7.22
CA GLU A 55 9.88 -0.21 -6.14
C GLU A 55 9.50 0.55 -4.87
N LEU A 56 9.29 -0.17 -3.77
CA LEU A 56 9.03 0.43 -2.47
C LEU A 56 10.33 0.93 -1.82
N VAL A 57 10.29 2.13 -1.25
CA VAL A 57 11.43 2.75 -0.56
C VAL A 57 11.01 3.30 0.80
N ASP A 58 11.96 3.42 1.74
CA ASP A 58 11.69 4.00 3.07
C ASP A 58 12.02 5.49 3.14
N ARG A 59 13.04 5.93 2.38
CA ARG A 59 13.65 7.25 2.47
C ARG A 59 13.84 7.86 1.08
N GLY A 60 14.10 9.16 1.05
CA GLY A 60 14.37 9.92 -0.16
C GLY A 60 13.14 10.55 -0.81
N ASP A 61 13.38 11.20 -1.95
CA ASP A 61 12.32 11.80 -2.76
C ASP A 61 11.51 10.71 -3.48
N ALA A 62 10.26 10.54 -3.08
CA ALA A 62 9.43 9.42 -3.46
C ALA A 62 7.99 9.84 -3.78
N ILE A 63 7.31 9.05 -4.61
CA ILE A 63 5.88 9.16 -4.84
C ILE A 63 5.17 8.56 -3.63
N LYS A 64 4.54 9.41 -2.82
CA LYS A 64 3.78 8.98 -1.63
C LYS A 64 2.36 8.60 -2.03
N VAL A 65 1.97 7.36 -1.75
CA VAL A 65 0.61 6.85 -1.91
C VAL A 65 0.07 6.52 -0.51
N ILE A 66 -1.11 7.05 -0.19
CA ILE A 66 -1.76 6.84 1.11
C ILE A 66 -3.04 6.06 0.87
N LEU A 67 -3.10 4.83 1.38
CA LEU A 67 -4.33 4.05 1.40
C LEU A 67 -5.06 4.39 2.70
N SER A 68 -6.23 5.00 2.58
CA SER A 68 -7.06 5.38 3.74
C SER A 68 -8.31 4.51 3.77
N PHE A 69 -8.52 3.83 4.89
CA PHE A 69 -9.63 2.91 5.06
C PHE A 69 -10.70 3.54 5.96
N SER A 70 -11.97 3.39 5.57
CA SER A 70 -13.11 3.80 6.38
C SER A 70 -13.35 2.76 7.47
N GLY A 71 -13.01 3.09 8.71
CA GLY A 71 -13.14 2.20 9.86
C GLY A 71 -11.95 2.34 10.80
N TYR A 72 -12.19 2.14 12.09
CA TYR A 72 -11.15 2.17 13.10
C TYR A 72 -10.52 0.77 13.20
N PHE A 73 -9.39 0.54 12.53
CA PHE A 73 -8.66 -0.74 12.57
C PHE A 73 -7.75 -0.85 13.81
N LYS A 74 -8.10 -0.16 14.91
CA LYS A 74 -7.27 -0.16 16.12
C LYS A 74 -7.20 -1.59 16.66
N GLY A 75 -5.97 -2.08 16.82
CA GLY A 75 -5.68 -3.42 17.37
C GLY A 75 -5.72 -4.54 16.34
N LEU A 76 -6.02 -4.28 15.06
CA LEU A 76 -5.86 -5.29 14.01
C LEU A 76 -4.44 -5.24 13.44
N PRO A 77 -3.78 -6.39 13.25
CA PRO A 77 -2.52 -6.44 12.52
C PRO A 77 -2.72 -5.82 11.12
N PRO A 78 -1.79 -4.98 10.64
CA PRO A 78 -1.92 -4.35 9.32
C PRO A 78 -2.13 -5.34 8.17
N LYS A 79 -1.53 -6.55 8.26
CA LYS A 79 -1.74 -7.63 7.30
C LYS A 79 -3.19 -8.10 7.26
N SER A 80 -3.87 -8.10 8.40
CA SER A 80 -5.30 -8.40 8.52
C SER A 80 -6.18 -7.32 7.88
N ILE A 81 -5.71 -6.07 7.80
CA ILE A 81 -6.42 -4.99 7.09
C ILE A 81 -6.37 -5.27 5.59
N LEU A 82 -5.18 -5.52 5.05
CA LEU A 82 -5.00 -5.79 3.61
C LEU A 82 -5.74 -7.05 3.14
N SER A 83 -5.77 -8.11 3.94
CA SER A 83 -6.51 -9.34 3.62
C SER A 83 -8.03 -9.12 3.70
N LYS A 84 -8.53 -8.47 4.77
CA LYS A 84 -9.97 -8.14 4.90
C LYS A 84 -10.51 -7.30 3.76
N VAL A 85 -9.70 -6.41 3.20
CA VAL A 85 -10.10 -5.57 2.07
C VAL A 85 -9.78 -6.19 0.70
N GLY A 86 -9.35 -7.46 0.68
CA GLY A 86 -9.09 -8.21 -0.55
C GLY A 86 -7.93 -7.67 -1.38
N LEU A 87 -6.94 -7.05 -0.73
CA LEU A 87 -5.72 -6.57 -1.39
C LEU A 87 -4.62 -7.62 -1.43
N ILE A 88 -4.64 -8.58 -0.49
CA ILE A 88 -3.73 -9.74 -0.46
C ILE A 88 -4.53 -11.01 -0.12
N PRO A 89 -4.06 -12.20 -0.51
CA PRO A 89 -4.67 -13.46 -0.07
C PRO A 89 -4.62 -13.60 1.46
N ASN A 90 -5.57 -14.35 2.04
CA ASN A 90 -5.59 -14.73 3.45
C ASN A 90 -4.41 -15.66 3.81
#